data_AF-A0A1V4V9F0-F1
#
_entry.id   AF-A0A1V4V9F0-F1
#
_cell.length_a   1.000
_cell.length_b   1.000
_cell.length_c   1.000
_cell.angle_alpha   90.00
_cell.angle_beta   90.00
_cell.angle_gamma   90.00
#
_symmetry.space_group_name_H-M   'P 1'
#
loop_
_entity.id
_entity.type
_entity.pdbx_description
1 polymer ?
#
loop_
_entity_poly.entity_id
_entity_poly.type
_entity_poly.pdbx_seq_one_letter_code
_entity_poly.pdbx_strand_id
1 'polypeptide(L)'
;MVQVEMLILGLLLIFAIYASFSLVMRSVKFLAVNALFGLLILYLAKAVGGLAIPYSLPVLLVCAVLGAPGAIALIILDLFGLAF
;
A
#
# COMPACT_ATOMS: atom_id res chain seq x y z
N MET A 1 -34.41 25.89 -18.38
CA MET A 1 -33.82 25.56 -17.06
C MET A 1 -33.27 24.14 -17.07
N VAL A 2 -34.08 23.13 -17.38
CA VAL A 2 -33.70 21.68 -17.39
C VAL A 2 -32.47 21.31 -18.24
N GLN A 3 -32.27 21.91 -19.42
CA GLN A 3 -31.13 21.57 -20.29
C GLN A 3 -29.77 21.98 -19.73
N VAL A 4 -29.71 23.10 -18.98
CA VAL A 4 -28.47 23.62 -18.39
C VAL A 4 -28.07 22.76 -17.19
N GLU A 5 -29.05 22.30 -16.42
CA GLU A 5 -28.84 21.41 -15.27
C GLU A 5 -28.26 20.05 -15.70
N MET A 6 -28.76 19.48 -16.80
CA MET A 6 -28.20 18.24 -17.35
C MET A 6 -26.76 18.39 -17.86
N LEU A 7 -26.43 19.54 -18.46
CA LEU A 7 -25.07 19.83 -18.90
C LEU A 7 -24.10 19.94 -17.71
N ILE A 8 -24.52 20.63 -16.65
CA ILE A 8 -23.73 20.80 -15.42
C ILE A 8 -23.52 19.45 -14.73
N LEU A 9 -24.57 18.63 -14.58
CA LEU A 9 -24.48 17.29 -14.01
C LEU A 9 -23.54 16.37 -14.79
N GLY A 10 -23.63 16.41 -16.13
CA GLY A 10 -22.73 15.65 -17.01
C GLY A 10 -21.25 16.05 -16.83
N LEU A 11 -20.97 17.36 -16.76
CA LEU A 11 -19.62 17.87 -16.53
C LEU A 11 -19.08 17.48 -15.15
N LEU A 12 -19.92 17.54 -14.11
CA LEU A 12 -19.55 17.22 -12.73
C LEU A 12 -19.22 15.73 -12.58
N LEU A 13 -19.97 14.84 -13.24
CA LEU A 13 -19.67 13.41 -13.27
C LEU A 13 -18.33 13.11 -13.94
N ILE A 14 -18.04 13.76 -15.08
CA ILE A 14 -16.74 13.59 -15.77
C ILE A 14 -15.59 14.04 -14.85
N PHE A 15 -15.77 15.17 -14.17
CA PHE A 15 -14.77 15.69 -13.23
C PHE A 15 -14.58 14.76 -12.03
N ALA A 16 -15.67 14.20 -11.48
CA ALA A 16 -15.62 13.25 -10.38
C ALA A 16 -14.90 11.95 -10.77
N ILE A 17 -15.15 11.42 -11.97
CA ILE A 17 -14.45 10.24 -12.49
C ILE A 17 -12.96 10.52 -12.65
N TYR A 18 -12.61 11.67 -13.24
CA TYR A 18 -11.21 12.06 -13.43
C TYR A 18 -10.47 12.24 -12.10
N ALA A 19 -11.08 12.94 -11.14
CA ALA A 19 -10.52 13.12 -9.80
C ALA A 19 -10.31 11.79 -9.08
N SER A 20 -11.31 10.89 -9.14
CA SER A 20 -11.23 9.55 -8.55
C SER A 20 -10.10 8.72 -9.16
N PHE A 21 -9.98 8.72 -10.49
CA PHE A 21 -8.93 8.00 -11.20
C PHE A 21 -7.53 8.51 -10.84
N SER A 22 -7.37 9.83 -10.76
CA SER A 22 -6.11 10.46 -10.36
C SER A 22 -5.69 10.08 -8.93
N LEU A 23 -6.65 10.04 -7.99
CA LEU A 23 -6.38 9.58 -6.63
C LEU A 23 -5.92 8.11 -6.61
N VAL A 24 -6.61 7.23 -7.33
CA VAL A 24 -6.28 5.80 -7.38
C VAL A 24 -4.86 5.60 -7.92
N MET A 25 -4.49 6.27 -9.01
CA MET A 25 -3.15 6.17 -9.58
C MET A 25 -2.06 6.66 -8.62
N ARG A 26 -2.35 7.66 -7.80
CA ARG A 26 -1.41 8.15 -6.78
C ARG A 26 -1.26 7.15 -5.63
N SER A 27 -2.36 6.54 -5.19
CA SER A 27 -2.35 5.51 -4.14
C SER A 27 -1.60 4.25 -4.55
N VAL A 28 -1.74 3.79 -5.79
CA VAL A 28 -1.02 2.60 -6.29
C VAL A 28 0.49 2.82 -6.27
N LYS A 29 0.96 4.00 -6.70
CA LYS A 29 2.39 4.35 -6.64
C LYS A 29 2.89 4.37 -5.20
N PHE A 30 2.10 4.94 -4.28
CA PHE A 30 2.44 4.95 -2.85
C PHE A 30 2.53 3.54 -2.28
N LEU A 31 1.57 2.67 -2.60
CA LEU A 31 1.54 1.28 -2.17
C LEU A 31 2.76 0.50 -2.65
N ALA A 32 3.16 0.68 -3.90
CA ALA A 32 4.34 0.05 -4.47
C ALA A 32 5.63 0.51 -3.78
N VAL A 33 5.78 1.82 -3.52
CA VAL A 33 6.93 2.37 -2.81
C VAL A 33 6.97 1.88 -1.36
N ASN A 34 5.83 1.85 -0.68
CA ASN A 34 5.73 1.34 0.70
C ASN A 34 6.11 -0.15 0.76
N ALA A 35 5.61 -0.96 -0.18
CA ALA A 35 5.97 -2.37 -0.29
C ALA A 35 7.48 -2.54 -0.49
N LEU A 36 8.07 -1.74 -1.39
CA LEU A 36 9.51 -1.79 -1.68
C LEU A 36 10.34 -1.45 -0.44
N PHE A 37 10.00 -0.37 0.26
CA PHE A 37 10.68 0.04 1.50
C PHE A 37 10.48 -0.98 2.63
N GLY A 38 9.28 -1.53 2.80
CA GLY A 38 8.98 -2.57 3.78
C GLY A 38 9.79 -3.84 3.53
N LEU A 39 9.85 -4.31 2.28
CA LEU A 39 10.69 -5.45 1.90
C LEU A 39 12.17 -5.17 2.08
N LEU A 40 12.62 -3.96 1.74
CA LEU A 40 14.01 -3.57 1.93
C LEU A 40 14.40 -3.70 3.41
N ILE A 41 13.57 -3.18 4.31
CA ILE A 41 13.79 -3.29 5.77
C ILE A 41 13.79 -4.75 6.23
N LEU A 42 12.84 -5.57 5.76
CA LEU A 42 12.80 -7.00 6.08
C LEU A 42 14.05 -7.74 5.61
N TYR A 43 14.52 -7.41 4.39
CA TYR A 43 15.72 -7.98 3.82
C TYR A 43 16.97 -7.63 4.65
N LEU A 44 17.11 -6.36 5.05
CA LEU A 44 18.17 -5.94 5.96
C LEU A 44 18.07 -6.63 7.32
N ALA A 45 16.86 -6.77 7.88
CA ALA A 45 16.65 -7.45 9.16
C ALA A 45 17.03 -8.95 9.08
N LYS A 46 16.75 -9.61 7.96
CA LYS A 46 17.19 -10.98 7.70
C LYS A 46 18.72 -11.08 7.58
N ALA A 47 19.35 -10.13 6.88
CA ALA A 47 20.80 -10.11 6.67
C ALA A 47 21.59 -9.79 7.96
N VAL A 48 21.10 -8.87 8.79
CA VAL A 48 21.77 -8.41 10.02
C VAL A 48 21.38 -9.23 11.25
N GLY A 49 20.09 -9.56 11.37
CA GLY A 49 19.52 -10.23 12.55
C GLY A 49 19.34 -11.75 12.39
N GLY A 50 19.66 -12.33 11.23
CA GLY A 50 19.47 -13.77 10.98
C GLY A 50 18.00 -14.23 10.95
N LEU A 51 17.07 -13.27 10.81
CA LEU A 51 15.63 -13.49 10.93
C LEU A 51 15.09 -14.26 9.72
N ALA A 52 14.48 -15.42 9.95
CA ALA A 52 14.02 -16.34 8.91
C ALA A 52 12.59 -16.06 8.43
N ILE A 53 12.20 -14.78 8.34
CA ILE A 53 10.85 -14.41 7.90
C ILE A 53 10.68 -14.82 6.43
N PRO A 54 9.67 -15.65 6.10
CA PRO A 54 9.40 -16.04 4.73
C PRO A 54 8.79 -14.86 3.95
N TYR A 55 9.20 -14.70 2.69
CA TYR A 55 8.59 -13.73 1.77
C TYR A 55 7.26 -14.28 1.23
N SER A 56 6.30 -14.48 2.12
CA SER A 56 4.97 -14.99 1.79
C SER A 56 4.05 -13.88 1.28
N LEU A 57 2.98 -14.26 0.57
CA LEU A 57 1.95 -13.33 0.10
C LEU A 57 1.40 -12.39 1.21
N PRO A 58 1.09 -12.89 2.44
CA PRO A 58 0.62 -12.03 3.52
C PRO A 58 1.68 -11.03 4.00
N VAL A 59 2.95 -11.44 4.09
CA VAL A 59 4.08 -10.55 4.43
C VAL A 59 4.20 -9.41 3.41
N LEU A 60 4.10 -9.73 2.11
CA LEU A 60 4.12 -8.74 1.04
C LEU A 60 2.96 -7.74 1.15
N LEU A 61 1.75 -8.23 1.46
CA LEU A 61 0.54 -7.41 1.63
C LEU A 61 0.66 -6.48 2.84
N VAL A 62 1.15 -6.98 3.98
CA VAL A 62 1.36 -6.16 5.18
C VAL A 62 2.39 -5.07 4.91
N CYS A 63 3.52 -5.40 4.26
CA CYS A 63 4.51 -4.42 3.84
C CYS A 63 3.95 -3.44 2.79
N ALA A 64 3.04 -3.86 1.90
CA ALA A 64 2.45 -2.98 0.92
C ALA A 64 1.49 -1.96 1.55
N VAL A 65 0.64 -2.39 2.47
CA VAL A 65 -0.37 -1.53 3.11
C VAL A 65 0.26 -0.63 4.17
N LEU A 66 1.06 -1.19 5.09
CA LEU A 66 1.67 -0.43 6.18
C LEU A 66 3.03 0.17 5.81
N GLY A 67 3.79 -0.44 4.90
CA GLY A 67 5.14 0.02 4.56
C GLY A 67 6.19 -0.35 5.61
N ALA A 68 7.04 0.62 5.93
CA ALA A 68 8.06 0.51 6.98
C ALA A 68 7.51 0.08 8.35
N PRO A 69 6.42 0.65 8.90
CA PRO A 69 5.85 0.16 10.16
C PRO A 69 5.32 -1.27 10.06
N GLY A 70 4.89 -1.73 8.87
CA GLY A 70 4.51 -3.11 8.63
C GLY A 70 5.70 -4.07 8.77
N ALA A 71 6.85 -3.70 8.20
CA ALA A 71 8.08 -4.47 8.35
C ALA A 71 8.54 -4.58 9.81
N ILE A 72 8.45 -3.48 10.58
CA ILE A 72 8.77 -3.48 12.01
C ILE A 72 7.83 -4.41 12.78
N ALA A 73 6.53 -4.36 12.50
CA ALA A 73 5.55 -5.25 13.16
C ALA A 73 5.84 -6.74 12.88
N LEU A 74 6.23 -7.08 11.65
CA LEU A 74 6.61 -8.44 11.28
C LEU A 74 7.88 -8.91 12.01
N ILE A 75 8.88 -8.05 12.13
CA ILE A 75 10.11 -8.34 12.89
C ILE A 75 9.77 -8.61 14.36
N ILE A 76 8.88 -7.80 14.95
CA ILE A 76 8.42 -8.01 16.32
C ILE A 76 7.66 -9.34 16.45
N LEU A 77 6.75 -9.65 15.51
CA LEU A 77 5.99 -10.90 15.52
C LEU A 77 6.87 -12.14 15.41
N ASP A 78 7.92 -12.07 14.59
CA ASP A 78 8.92 -13.12 14.46
C ASP A 78 9.68 -13.32 15.79
N LEU A 79 10.01 -12.24 16.48
CA LEU A 79 10.58 -12.28 17.83
C LEU A 79 9.65 -12.96 18.86
N PHE A 80 8.33 -12.84 18.68
CA PHE A 80 7.32 -13.53 19.50
C PHE A 80 7.06 -14.99 19.05
N GLY A 81 7.74 -15.47 18.00
CA GLY A 81 7.56 -16.82 17.47
C GLY A 81 6.26 -17.02 16.69
N LEU A 82 5.58 -15.93 16.33
CA LEU A 82 4.32 -15.93 15.55
C LEU A 82 4.55 -15.67 14.07
N ALA A 83 5.77 -15.92 13.58
CA ALA A 83 6.15 -15.66 12.20
C ALA A 83 5.25 -16.41 11.21
N PHE A 84 4.65 -15.66 10.28
CA PHE A 84 3.80 -16.18 9.18
C PHE A 84 4.63 -16.49 7.94
#